data_AF-A0A1L6MX14-F1
#
_entry.id   AF-A0A1L6MX14-F1
#
_cell.length_a   1.000
_cell.length_b   1.000
_cell.length_c   1.000
_cell.angle_alpha   90.00
_cell.angle_beta   90.00
_cell.angle_gamma   90.00
#
_symmetry.space_group_name_H-M   'P 1'
#
loop_
_entity.id
_entity.type
_entity.pdbx_description
1 polymer ?
#
loop_
_entity_poly.entity_id
_entity_poly.type
_entity_poly.pdbx_seq_one_letter_code
_entity_poly.pdbx_strand_id
1 'polypeptide(L)' 'MHSRAICDTAPVLDRAWAARAGLGFIGRNGLPIGPEKGSMVLLGEVITTLSLNADTDVPIGG' A
#
# COMPACT_ATOMS: atom_id res chain seq x y z
N MET A 1 4.28 15.80 17.02
CA MET A 1 4.43 14.73 16.02
C MET A 1 3.40 13.67 16.35
N HIS A 2 2.47 13.38 15.44
CA HIS A 2 1.39 12.41 15.67
C HIS A 2 1.47 11.32 14.61
N SER A 3 1.32 10.06 15.05
CA SER A 3 1.22 8.92 14.15
C SER A 3 0.30 7.84 14.71
N ARG A 4 -0.25 7.02 13.82
CA ARG A 4 -1.09 5.86 14.16
C ARG A 4 -0.78 4.73 13.19
N ALA A 5 -0.41 3.56 13.74
CA ALA A 5 -0.26 2.33 12.99
C ALA A 5 -1.60 1.60 12.90
N ILE A 6 -1.95 1.11 11.72
CA ILE A 6 -3.20 0.45 11.39
C ILE A 6 -2.91 -0.76 10.49
N CYS A 7 -3.73 -1.79 10.65
CA CYS A 7 -3.82 -2.95 9.78
C CYS A 7 -5.29 -3.37 9.82
N ASP A 8 -6.03 -3.23 8.72
CA ASP A 8 -7.44 -3.65 8.54
C ASP A 8 -8.49 -3.11 9.54
N THR A 9 -8.11 -2.26 10.50
CA THR A 9 -8.94 -1.87 11.65
C THR A 9 -9.46 -0.43 11.58
N ALA A 10 -9.07 0.34 10.58
CA ALA A 10 -9.52 1.72 10.38
C ALA A 10 -10.16 1.90 9.00
N PRO A 11 -10.96 2.96 8.78
CA PRO A 11 -11.60 3.25 7.50
C PRO A 11 -10.59 3.85 6.49
N VAL A 12 -9.56 3.08 6.17
CA VAL A 12 -8.49 3.41 5.23
C VAL A 12 -8.54 2.41 4.07
N LEU A 13 -8.11 2.84 2.88
CA LEU A 13 -8.07 2.00 1.69
C LEU A 13 -6.66 1.42 1.49
N ASP A 14 -6.31 0.42 2.31
CA ASP A 14 -4.96 -0.13 2.45
C ASP A 14 -4.36 -0.55 1.09
N ARG A 15 -5.19 -1.18 0.25
CA ARG A 15 -4.78 -1.63 -1.10
C ARG A 15 -4.41 -0.47 -2.02
N ALA A 16 -5.18 0.62 -1.97
CA ALA A 16 -4.91 1.81 -2.78
C ALA A 16 -3.65 2.54 -2.31
N TRP A 17 -3.36 2.52 -1.01
CA TRP A 17 -2.10 3.05 -0.47
C TRP A 17 -0.91 2.17 -0.84
N ALA A 18 -1.04 0.84 -0.78
CA ALA A 18 0.01 -0.08 -1.21
C ALA A 18 0.42 0.16 -2.68
N ALA A 19 -0.56 0.37 -3.57
CA ALA A 19 -0.27 0.67 -4.98
C ALA A 19 0.46 2.01 -5.17
N ARG A 20 0.03 3.05 -4.45
CA ARG A 20 0.69 4.38 -4.50
C ARG A 20 2.07 4.40 -3.86
N ALA A 21 2.33 3.53 -2.90
CA ALA A 21 3.64 3.35 -2.26
C ALA A 21 4.58 2.44 -3.07
N GLY A 22 4.21 2.07 -4.31
CA GLY A 22 5.06 1.27 -5.18
C GLY A 22 5.22 -0.20 -4.73
N LEU A 23 4.32 -0.72 -3.88
CA LEU A 23 4.39 -2.12 -3.43
C LEU A 23 3.87 -3.12 -4.49
N GLY A 24 3.23 -2.62 -5.55
CA GLY A 24 2.68 -3.41 -6.63
C GLY A 24 1.53 -2.71 -7.34
N PHE A 25 0.89 -3.39 -8.29
CA PHE A 25 -0.31 -2.90 -8.98
C PHE A 25 -1.57 -3.62 -8.49
N ILE A 26 -2.75 -3.01 -8.67
CA ILE A 26 -4.02 -3.66 -8.33
C ILE A 26 -4.43 -4.63 -9.44
N GLY A 27 -4.46 -5.91 -9.12
CA GLY A 27 -4.92 -6.96 -10.02
C GLY A 27 -6.44 -6.91 -10.25
N ARG A 28 -6.93 -7.66 -11.25
CA ARG A 28 -8.38 -7.81 -11.52
C ARG A 28 -9.17 -8.42 -10.37
N ASN A 29 -8.50 -9.13 -9.46
CA ASN A 29 -9.08 -9.66 -8.23
C ASN A 29 -9.17 -8.60 -7.09
N GLY A 30 -8.75 -7.36 -7.35
CA GLY A 30 -8.77 -6.27 -6.39
C GLY A 30 -7.71 -6.36 -5.30
N LEU A 31 -6.71 -7.23 -5.45
CA LEU A 31 -5.57 -7.35 -4.53
C LEU A 31 -4.31 -6.69 -5.14
N PRO A 32 -3.43 -6.09 -4.32
CA PRO A 32 -2.12 -5.69 -4.80
C PRO A 32 -1.29 -6.92 -5.17
N ILE A 33 -0.58 -6.84 -6.29
CA ILE A 33 0.32 -7.87 -6.78
C ILE A 33 1.72 -7.26 -6.81
N GLY A 34 2.57 -7.69 -5.88
CA GLY A 34 3.97 -7.30 -5.83
C GLY A 34 4.87 -8.28 -6.59
N PRO A 35 6.04 -7.83 -7.06
CA PRO A 35 6.94 -8.64 -7.90
C PRO A 35 7.51 -9.87 -7.19
N GLU A 36 7.72 -9.81 -5.87
CA GLU A 36 8.38 -10.90 -5.13
C GLU A 36 7.42 -11.97 -4.60
N LYS A 37 6.29 -11.56 -4.00
CA LYS A 37 5.40 -12.44 -3.22
C LYS A 37 3.99 -12.56 -3.79
N GLY A 38 3.75 -11.96 -4.96
CA GLY A 38 2.41 -11.87 -5.53
C GLY A 38 1.46 -11.12 -4.59
N SER A 39 0.25 -11.64 -4.41
CA SER A 39 -0.79 -11.01 -3.59
C SER A 39 -0.97 -11.60 -2.18
N MET A 40 -0.19 -12.61 -1.80
CA MET A 40 -0.31 -13.27 -0.48
C MET A 40 0.52 -12.54 0.58
N VAL A 41 0.13 -11.30 0.86
CA VAL A 41 0.78 -10.42 1.84
C VAL A 41 -0.24 -9.75 2.75
N LEU A 42 0.17 -9.40 3.96
CA LEU A 42 -0.59 -8.50 4.83
C LEU A 42 -0.24 -7.05 4.49
N LEU A 43 -1.22 -6.17 4.54
CA LEU A 43 -1.04 -4.74 4.35
C LEU A 43 -1.21 -4.03 5.68
N GLY A 44 -0.45 -2.97 5.86
CA GLY A 44 -0.65 -2.05 6.97
C GLY A 44 -0.06 -0.69 6.63
N GLU A 45 -0.52 0.31 7.36
CA GLU A 45 -0.10 1.69 7.15
C GLU A 45 0.21 2.40 8.46
N VAL A 46 1.08 3.40 8.35
CA VAL A 46 1.34 4.36 9.42
C VAL A 46 0.93 5.73 8.92
N ILE A 47 -0.20 6.22 9.42
CA ILE A 47 -0.65 7.59 9.15
C ILE A 47 0.16 8.51 10.05
N THR A 48 0.80 9.53 9.48
CA THR A 48 1.71 10.43 10.21
C THR A 48 1.60 11.86 9.71
N THR A 49 1.90 12.82 10.58
CA THR A 49 2.05 14.24 10.23
C THR A 49 3.45 14.59 9.70
N LEU A 50 4.35 13.61 9.59
CA LEU A 50 5.70 13.80 9.06
C LEU A 50 5.65 14.06 7.55
N SER A 51 6.40 15.05 7.08
CA SER A 51 6.60 15.28 5.65
C SER A 51 7.55 14.23 5.08
N LEU A 52 7.06 13.45 4.11
CA LEU A 52 7.81 12.42 3.41
C LEU A 52 7.72 12.66 1.90
N ASN A 53 8.76 12.24 1.18
CA ASN A 53 8.68 12.17 -0.27
C ASN A 53 7.79 10.98 -0.65
N ALA A 54 6.94 11.17 -1.65
CA ALA A 54 6.12 10.09 -2.18
C ALA A 54 6.97 9.17 -3.05
N ASP A 55 6.69 7.86 -2.98
CA ASP A 55 7.21 6.88 -3.92
C ASP A 55 6.49 6.97 -5.27
N THR A 56 7.04 6.27 -6.26
CA THR A 56 6.39 6.07 -7.56
C THR A 56 5.53 4.82 -7.55
N ASP A 57 4.41 4.86 -8.26
CA ASP A 57 3.57 3.69 -8.46
C ASP A 57 4.26 2.64 -9.35
N VAL A 58 3.84 1.38 -9.21
CA VAL A 58 4.31 0.27 -10.05
C VAL A 58 3.30 0.05 -11.18
N PRO A 59 3.73 0.15 -12.46
CA PRO A 59 2.87 -0.14 -13.60
C PRO A 59 2.41 -1.61 -13.61
N ILE A 60 1.28 -1.87 -14.28
CA ILE A 60 0.80 -3.23 -14.49
C ILE A 60 1.84 -4.02 -15.30
N GLY A 61 2.38 -5.09 -14.71
CA GLY A 61 3.35 -5.98 -15.35
C GLY A 61 4.82 -5.52 -15.31
N GLY A 62 5.13 -4.51 -14.47
CA GLY A 62 6.51 -4.09 -14.19
C GLY A 62 7.28 -5.02 -13.26
#